data_AF-A0A4R1PQ54-F1
#
_entry.id   AF-A0A4R1PQ54-F1
#
_cell.length_a   1.000
_cell.length_b   1.000
_cell.length_c   1.000
_cell.angle_alpha   90.00
_cell.angle_beta   90.00
_cell.angle_gamma   90.00
#
_symmetry.space_group_name_H-M   'P 1'
#
loop_
_entity.id
_entity.type
_entity.pdbx_description
1 polymer ?
#
loop_
_entity_poly.entity_id
_entity_poly.type
_entity_poly.pdbx_seq_one_letter_code
_entity_poly.pdbx_strand_id
1 'polypeptide(L)'
;MLVCLALLACTAVLAKSPDLWQITPEQKQSMQITLQKANEQIRQIKENDPHPAGAIHRRDEAKAIQSVRLTAIQEILNTMPPQQQTAWSEFLTQGKENRKSLMQELNLSQQQKLKLLSILENAKAAAWEAAADPALTVEDIQKHLRQQNQLAASQIRTILKPNQLNKYDNWKQNHGKIFWLL
;
A
#
# COMPACT_ATOMS: atom_id res chain seq x y z
N MET A 1 -14.27 -5.03 4.71
CA MET A 1 -12.82 -5.01 5.01
C MET A 1 -12.07 -4.87 3.67
N LEU A 2 -12.06 -3.66 3.10
CA LEU A 2 -11.60 -3.37 1.72
C LEU A 2 -10.38 -2.43 1.69
N VAL A 3 -9.72 -2.21 2.83
CA VAL A 3 -8.77 -1.11 3.06
C VAL A 3 -7.39 -1.30 2.39
N CYS A 4 -7.17 -2.31 1.55
CA CYS A 4 -5.82 -2.86 1.36
C CYS A 4 -5.26 -2.88 -0.05
N LEU A 5 -6.06 -2.66 -1.10
CA LEU A 5 -5.62 -2.91 -2.48
C LEU A 5 -4.81 -1.76 -3.10
N ALA A 6 -4.72 -0.63 -2.39
CA ALA A 6 -4.30 0.61 -3.01
C ALA A 6 -2.79 0.77 -3.23
N LEU A 7 -2.00 0.19 -2.34
CA LEU A 7 -0.55 0.34 -2.34
C LEU A 7 0.14 -0.50 -3.39
N LEU A 8 -0.43 -1.68 -3.66
CA LEU A 8 0.09 -2.62 -4.64
C LEU A 8 0.33 -1.91 -5.98
N ALA A 9 -0.62 -1.04 -6.40
CA ALA A 9 -0.66 -0.26 -7.65
C ALA A 9 0.61 0.47 -8.03
N CYS A 10 1.13 1.25 -7.10
CA CYS A 10 2.28 2.10 -7.39
C CYS A 10 3.57 1.44 -6.90
N THR A 11 3.49 0.62 -5.86
CA THR A 11 4.69 0.01 -5.27
C THR A 11 5.17 -1.21 -6.04
N ALA A 12 4.31 -1.97 -6.72
CA ALA A 12 4.76 -3.13 -7.50
C ALA A 12 5.10 -2.81 -8.96
N VAL A 13 4.47 -1.77 -9.52
CA VAL A 13 4.98 -1.12 -10.74
C VAL A 13 6.42 -0.64 -10.51
N LEU A 14 6.71 -0.04 -9.34
CA LEU A 14 8.01 0.58 -9.09
C LEU A 14 9.04 -0.36 -8.43
N ALA A 15 8.62 -1.36 -7.64
CA ALA A 15 9.53 -2.23 -6.88
C ALA A 15 9.77 -3.63 -7.48
N LYS A 16 8.95 -4.11 -8.43
CA LYS A 16 9.39 -5.16 -9.35
C LYS A 16 10.01 -4.48 -10.57
N SER A 17 11.01 -5.15 -11.17
CA SER A 17 11.84 -4.59 -12.23
C SER A 17 11.00 -3.76 -13.23
N PRO A 18 11.42 -2.52 -13.57
CA PRO A 18 10.87 -1.77 -14.70
C PRO A 18 10.77 -2.61 -15.98
N ASP A 19 11.61 -3.63 -16.12
CA ASP A 19 11.63 -4.55 -17.25
C ASP A 19 10.40 -5.47 -17.33
N LEU A 20 9.72 -5.74 -16.20
CA LEU A 20 8.51 -6.58 -16.17
C LEU A 20 7.27 -5.84 -16.66
N TRP A 21 7.27 -4.51 -16.63
CA TRP A 21 6.10 -3.69 -16.96
C TRP A 21 6.33 -2.73 -18.12
N GLN A 22 7.56 -2.57 -18.62
CA GLN A 22 7.92 -1.76 -19.79
C GLN A 22 7.16 -0.42 -19.84
N ILE A 23 7.13 0.31 -18.73
CA ILE A 23 6.34 1.53 -18.61
C ILE A 23 7.01 2.64 -19.40
N THR A 24 6.27 3.25 -20.31
CA THR A 24 6.78 4.35 -21.13
C THR A 24 6.95 5.62 -20.29
N PRO A 25 7.81 6.58 -20.70
CA PRO A 25 7.91 7.87 -20.03
C PRO A 25 6.57 8.60 -19.93
N GLU A 26 5.72 8.51 -20.95
CA GLU A 26 4.37 9.10 -20.99
C GLU A 26 3.45 8.44 -19.97
N GLN A 27 3.46 7.11 -19.87
CA GLN A 27 2.70 6.38 -18.84
C GLN A 27 3.20 6.73 -17.44
N LYS A 28 4.51 6.82 -17.24
CA LYS A 28 5.10 7.23 -15.95
C LYS A 28 4.62 8.63 -15.55
N GLN A 29 4.65 9.59 -16.47
CA GLN A 29 4.18 10.95 -16.22
C GLN A 29 2.68 10.98 -15.90
N SER A 30 1.87 10.24 -16.66
CA SER A 30 0.43 10.10 -16.40
C SER A 30 0.15 9.52 -15.01
N MET A 31 0.87 8.46 -14.63
CA MET A 31 0.78 7.86 -13.30
C MET A 31 1.13 8.85 -12.19
N GLN A 32 2.21 9.63 -12.35
CA GLN A 32 2.60 10.64 -11.38
C GLN A 32 1.54 11.72 -11.20
N ILE A 33 0.96 12.22 -12.29
CA ILE A 33 -0.12 13.22 -12.25
C ILE A 33 -1.33 12.66 -11.49
N THR A 34 -1.75 11.44 -11.81
CA THR A 34 -2.86 10.77 -11.13
C THR A 34 -2.59 10.61 -9.63
N LEU A 35 -1.36 10.26 -9.26
CA LEU A 35 -0.96 10.12 -7.85
C LEU A 35 -0.91 11.46 -7.11
N GLN A 36 -0.39 12.51 -7.73
CA GLN A 36 -0.38 13.86 -7.16
C GLN A 36 -1.81 14.35 -6.90
N LYS A 37 -2.70 14.19 -7.87
CA LYS A 37 -4.13 14.53 -7.73
C LYS A 37 -4.79 13.75 -6.59
N ALA A 38 -4.50 12.45 -6.48
CA ALA A 38 -5.03 11.61 -5.41
C ALA A 38 -4.50 12.03 -4.04
N ASN A 39 -3.21 12.36 -3.92
CA ASN A 39 -2.61 12.83 -2.67
C ASN A 39 -3.21 14.16 -2.23
N GLU A 40 -3.45 15.08 -3.17
CA GLU A 40 -4.12 16.35 -2.88
C GLU A 40 -5.57 16.14 -2.38
N GLN A 41 -6.33 15.25 -3.01
CA GLN A 41 -7.67 14.88 -2.54
C GLN A 41 -7.63 14.25 -1.14
N ILE A 42 -6.64 13.40 -0.85
CA ILE A 42 -6.44 12.81 0.49
C ILE A 42 -6.11 13.90 1.51
N ARG A 43 -5.28 14.89 1.15
CA ARG A 43 -4.95 16.02 2.02
C ARG A 43 -6.21 16.83 2.34
N GLN A 44 -7.02 17.14 1.34
CA GLN A 44 -8.29 17.84 1.52
C GLN A 44 -9.28 17.06 2.39
N ILE A 45 -9.34 15.72 2.28
CA ILE A 45 -10.17 14.88 3.16
C ILE A 45 -9.73 15.02 4.63
N LYS A 46 -8.42 15.05 4.88
CA LYS A 46 -7.85 15.18 6.23
C LYS A 46 -8.02 16.59 6.81
N GLU A 47 -7.86 17.62 5.99
CA GLU A 47 -7.98 19.03 6.40
C GLU A 47 -9.44 19.44 6.64
N ASN A 48 -10.38 18.86 5.89
CA ASN A 48 -11.81 19.14 6.01
C ASN A 48 -12.54 18.25 7.04
N ASP A 49 -11.85 17.47 7.87
CA ASP A 49 -12.49 16.75 8.98
C ASP A 49 -12.62 17.68 10.21
N PRO A 50 -13.83 18.21 10.51
CA PRO A 50 -14.00 19.16 11.58
C PRO A 50 -13.90 18.52 12.98
N HIS A 51 -13.85 17.19 13.11
CA HIS A 51 -13.84 16.48 14.41
C HIS A 51 -12.96 15.21 14.40
N PRO A 52 -11.60 15.35 14.47
CA PRO A 52 -10.65 14.23 14.35
C PRO A 52 -10.69 13.20 15.52
N ALA A 53 -11.45 13.47 16.58
CA ALA A 53 -11.46 12.67 17.80
C ALA A 53 -12.46 11.49 17.79
N GLY A 54 -13.42 11.45 16.86
CA GLY A 54 -14.47 10.43 16.85
C GLY A 54 -14.12 9.15 16.08
N ALA A 55 -14.38 7.98 16.65
CA ALA A 55 -14.15 6.68 16.00
C ALA A 55 -14.96 6.48 14.70
N ILE A 56 -16.13 7.13 14.59
CA ILE A 56 -16.97 7.12 13.39
C ILE A 56 -16.34 7.97 12.29
N HIS A 57 -15.89 9.19 12.61
CA HIS A 57 -15.21 10.09 11.66
C HIS A 57 -13.94 9.48 11.09
N ARG A 58 -13.08 8.89 11.93
CA ARG A 58 -11.88 8.16 11.45
C ARG A 58 -12.21 6.99 10.52
N ARG A 59 -13.38 6.36 10.69
CA ARG A 59 -13.82 5.28 9.81
C ARG A 59 -14.27 5.82 8.45
N ASP A 60 -14.96 6.95 8.43
CA ASP A 60 -15.45 7.56 7.20
C ASP A 60 -14.33 8.28 6.43
N GLU A 61 -13.40 8.94 7.12
CA GLU A 61 -12.13 9.43 6.57
C GLU A 61 -11.35 8.29 5.90
N ALA A 62 -11.15 7.17 6.62
CA ALA A 62 -10.45 6.02 6.08
C ALA A 62 -11.13 5.42 4.83
N LYS A 63 -12.47 5.40 4.78
CA LYS A 63 -13.21 4.97 3.57
C LYS A 63 -13.03 5.96 2.43
N ALA A 64 -13.08 7.27 2.70
CA ALA A 64 -12.93 8.31 1.69
C ALA A 64 -11.53 8.26 1.07
N ILE A 65 -10.48 8.19 1.91
CA ILE A 65 -9.09 7.98 1.48
C ILE A 65 -8.96 6.71 0.64
N GLN A 66 -9.58 5.61 1.08
CA GLN A 66 -9.55 4.36 0.34
C GLN A 66 -10.23 4.48 -1.03
N SER A 67 -11.35 5.21 -1.12
CA SER A 67 -12.06 5.46 -2.37
C SER A 67 -11.19 6.23 -3.35
N VAL A 68 -10.57 7.33 -2.91
CA VAL A 68 -9.66 8.14 -3.73
C VAL A 68 -8.54 7.28 -4.30
N ARG A 69 -7.90 6.48 -3.44
CA ARG A 69 -6.82 5.60 -3.88
C ARG A 69 -7.30 4.55 -4.88
N LEU A 70 -8.46 3.92 -4.68
CA LEU A 70 -9.00 2.94 -5.63
C LEU A 70 -9.30 3.57 -7.00
N THR A 71 -9.87 4.78 -7.01
CA THR A 71 -10.12 5.53 -8.25
C THR A 71 -8.83 5.82 -9.00
N ALA A 72 -7.82 6.36 -8.32
CA ALA A 72 -6.52 6.67 -8.93
C ALA A 72 -5.84 5.44 -9.54
N ILE A 73 -6.01 4.28 -8.91
CA ILE A 73 -5.46 3.02 -9.44
C ILE A 73 -6.20 2.57 -10.68
N GLN A 74 -7.53 2.66 -10.68
CA GLN A 74 -8.30 2.34 -11.86
C GLN A 74 -7.92 3.25 -13.02
N GLU A 75 -7.73 4.55 -12.76
CA GLU A 75 -7.23 5.51 -13.75
C GLU A 75 -5.86 5.09 -14.30
N ILE A 76 -4.90 4.73 -13.43
CA ILE A 76 -3.59 4.21 -13.83
C ILE A 76 -3.72 2.95 -14.69
N LEU A 77 -4.54 1.98 -14.28
CA LEU A 77 -4.71 0.72 -15.01
C LEU A 77 -5.31 0.92 -16.39
N ASN A 78 -6.22 1.87 -16.54
CA ASN A 78 -6.81 2.20 -17.83
C ASN A 78 -5.77 2.77 -18.83
N THR A 79 -4.60 3.22 -18.36
CA THR A 79 -3.48 3.66 -19.23
C THR A 79 -2.53 2.53 -19.63
N MET A 80 -2.70 1.33 -19.08
CA MET A 80 -1.86 0.17 -19.34
C MET A 80 -2.49 -0.76 -20.39
N PRO A 81 -1.70 -1.47 -21.21
CA PRO A 81 -2.18 -2.54 -22.09
C PRO A 81 -2.92 -3.65 -21.32
N PRO A 82 -3.89 -4.36 -21.94
CA PRO A 82 -4.67 -5.42 -21.28
C PRO A 82 -3.82 -6.50 -20.60
N GLN A 83 -2.70 -6.90 -21.21
CA GLN A 83 -1.79 -7.89 -20.63
C GLN A 83 -1.19 -7.42 -19.30
N GLN A 84 -0.85 -6.13 -19.20
CA GLN A 84 -0.37 -5.52 -17.96
C GLN A 84 -1.50 -5.39 -16.94
N GLN A 85 -2.72 -5.06 -17.36
CA GLN A 85 -3.88 -5.03 -16.46
C GLN A 85 -4.19 -6.41 -15.86
N THR A 86 -4.04 -7.49 -16.62
CA THR A 86 -4.23 -8.86 -16.11
C THR A 86 -3.16 -9.24 -15.09
N ALA A 87 -1.88 -9.08 -15.44
CA ALA A 87 -0.78 -9.35 -14.51
C ALA A 87 -0.89 -8.48 -13.24
N TRP A 88 -1.40 -7.25 -13.40
CA TRP A 88 -1.73 -6.37 -12.31
C TRP A 88 -2.80 -6.96 -11.37
N SER A 89 -3.93 -7.37 -11.93
CA SER A 89 -5.06 -7.93 -11.20
C SER A 89 -4.69 -9.23 -10.45
N GLU A 90 -3.92 -10.10 -11.10
CA GLU A 90 -3.41 -11.33 -10.49
C GLU A 90 -2.50 -11.01 -9.30
N PHE A 91 -1.60 -10.05 -9.47
CA PHE A 91 -0.71 -9.59 -8.43
C PHE A 91 -1.47 -8.98 -7.23
N LEU A 92 -2.50 -8.15 -7.49
CA LEU A 92 -3.38 -7.61 -6.46
C LEU A 92 -4.11 -8.71 -5.68
N THR A 93 -4.61 -9.71 -6.41
CA THR A 93 -5.37 -10.82 -5.86
C THR A 93 -4.47 -11.67 -4.96
N GLN A 94 -3.27 -11.99 -5.41
CA GLN A 94 -2.30 -12.76 -4.64
C GLN A 94 -1.84 -12.03 -3.37
N GLY A 95 -1.57 -10.71 -3.44
CA GLY A 95 -1.25 -9.90 -2.25
C GLY A 95 -2.36 -9.94 -1.21
N LYS A 96 -3.62 -9.79 -1.65
CA LYS A 96 -4.81 -9.88 -0.78
C LYS A 96 -4.94 -11.25 -0.11
N GLU A 97 -4.73 -12.33 -0.84
CA GLU A 97 -4.82 -13.70 -0.32
C GLU A 97 -3.72 -13.99 0.70
N ASN A 98 -2.47 -13.66 0.37
CA ASN A 98 -1.32 -13.82 1.25
C ASN A 98 -1.52 -13.07 2.57
N ARG A 99 -1.99 -11.82 2.49
CA ARG A 99 -2.31 -11.03 3.68
C ARG A 99 -3.45 -11.63 4.48
N LYS A 100 -4.51 -12.09 3.82
CA LYS A 100 -5.65 -12.72 4.50
C LYS A 100 -5.20 -13.96 5.27
N SER A 101 -4.38 -14.82 4.65
CA SER A 101 -3.80 -16.01 5.28
C SER A 101 -3.00 -15.65 6.53
N LEU A 102 -2.07 -14.71 6.40
CA LEU A 102 -1.26 -14.25 7.52
C LEU A 102 -2.13 -13.71 8.68
N MET A 103 -3.12 -12.86 8.37
CA MET A 103 -4.01 -12.29 9.38
C MET A 103 -4.81 -13.36 10.14
N GLN A 104 -5.16 -14.45 9.46
CA GLN A 104 -5.81 -15.61 10.07
C GLN A 104 -4.82 -16.41 10.95
N GLU A 105 -3.62 -16.67 10.45
CA GLU A 105 -2.58 -17.43 11.16
C GLU A 105 -2.10 -16.74 12.45
N LEU A 106 -1.97 -15.42 12.42
CA LEU A 106 -1.49 -14.63 13.56
C LEU A 106 -2.51 -14.54 14.71
N ASN A 107 -3.80 -14.81 14.45
CA ASN A 107 -4.88 -14.72 15.43
C ASN A 107 -4.79 -13.46 16.33
N LEU A 108 -4.73 -12.29 15.67
CA LEU A 108 -4.49 -11.01 16.35
C LEU A 108 -5.68 -10.58 17.21
N SER A 109 -5.39 -10.01 18.39
CA SER A 109 -6.40 -9.33 19.21
C SER A 109 -6.95 -8.10 18.48
N GLN A 110 -8.11 -7.60 18.91
CA GLN A 110 -8.70 -6.39 18.33
C GLN A 110 -7.76 -5.18 18.43
N GLN A 111 -7.07 -5.01 19.55
CA GLN A 111 -6.09 -3.93 19.73
C GLN A 111 -4.87 -4.10 18.82
N GLN A 112 -4.37 -5.32 18.63
CA GLN A 112 -3.29 -5.62 17.68
C GLN A 112 -3.72 -5.34 16.24
N LYS A 113 -4.95 -5.70 15.86
CA LYS A 113 -5.52 -5.40 14.54
C LYS A 113 -5.58 -3.90 14.27
N LEU A 114 -6.01 -3.09 15.24
CA LEU A 114 -6.05 -1.64 15.10
C LEU A 114 -4.65 -1.03 14.94
N LYS A 115 -3.68 -1.45 15.77
CA LYS A 115 -2.29 -1.00 15.64
C LYS A 115 -1.68 -1.41 14.29
N LEU A 116 -1.93 -2.64 13.85
CA LEU A 116 -1.47 -3.14 12.55
C LEU A 116 -2.05 -2.32 11.40
N LEU A 117 -3.35 -2.01 11.44
CA LEU A 117 -3.97 -1.17 10.42
C LEU A 117 -3.32 0.21 10.34
N SER A 118 -3.02 0.83 11.49
CA SER A 118 -2.34 2.13 11.53
C SER A 118 -0.92 2.07 10.97
N ILE A 119 -0.12 1.05 11.32
CA ILE A 119 1.22 0.85 10.76
C ILE A 119 1.16 0.73 9.23
N LEU A 120 0.22 -0.07 8.74
CA LEU A 120 0.05 -0.26 7.30
C LEU A 120 -0.44 1.01 6.62
N GLU A 121 -1.38 1.77 7.20
CA GLU A 121 -1.83 3.07 6.67
C GLU A 121 -0.72 4.10 6.56
N ASN A 122 0.15 4.20 7.56
CA ASN A 122 1.27 5.13 7.54
C ASN A 122 2.27 4.77 6.43
N ALA A 123 2.60 3.49 6.31
CA ALA A 123 3.45 3.01 5.23
C ALA A 123 2.77 3.19 3.85
N LYS A 124 1.42 3.12 3.76
CA LYS A 124 0.67 3.47 2.54
C LYS A 124 0.88 4.92 2.17
N ALA A 125 0.69 5.83 3.11
CA ALA A 125 0.79 7.26 2.87
C ALA A 125 2.20 7.62 2.37
N ALA A 126 3.24 7.16 3.05
CA ALA A 126 4.63 7.44 2.67
C ALA A 126 4.98 6.92 1.27
N ALA A 127 4.49 5.74 0.89
CA ALA A 127 4.72 5.18 -0.43
C ALA A 127 4.00 5.95 -1.55
N TRP A 128 2.78 6.42 -1.27
CA TRP A 128 2.01 7.23 -2.22
C TRP A 128 2.61 8.62 -2.43
N GLU A 129 3.15 9.23 -1.37
CA GLU A 129 3.88 10.49 -1.50
C GLU A 129 5.17 10.31 -2.30
N ALA A 130 5.99 9.30 -1.98
CA ALA A 130 7.21 9.03 -2.72
C ALA A 130 6.95 8.74 -4.22
N ALA A 131 5.89 7.98 -4.54
CA ALA A 131 5.55 7.66 -5.92
C ALA A 131 5.01 8.86 -6.72
N ALA A 132 4.44 9.85 -6.04
CA ALA A 132 3.92 11.08 -6.65
C ALA A 132 5.01 12.16 -6.82
N ASP A 133 6.15 12.03 -6.14
CA ASP A 133 7.22 13.02 -6.15
C ASP A 133 7.95 13.04 -7.50
N PRO A 134 7.86 14.14 -8.28
CA PRO A 134 8.53 14.23 -9.57
C PRO A 134 10.04 14.39 -9.46
N ALA A 135 10.57 14.76 -8.29
CA ALA A 135 12.00 14.90 -8.05
C ALA A 135 12.70 13.56 -7.79
N LEU A 136 11.94 12.50 -7.46
CA LEU A 136 12.52 11.18 -7.17
C LEU A 136 12.70 10.34 -8.43
N THR A 137 13.88 9.71 -8.54
CA THR A 137 14.13 8.70 -9.55
C THR A 137 13.42 7.38 -9.20
N VAL A 138 13.34 6.46 -10.16
CA VAL A 138 12.79 5.12 -9.89
C VAL A 138 13.59 4.40 -8.80
N GLU A 139 14.91 4.54 -8.81
CA GLU A 139 15.80 3.96 -7.80
C GLU A 139 15.57 4.57 -6.41
N ASP A 140 15.36 5.88 -6.34
CA ASP A 140 15.06 6.56 -5.07
C ASP A 140 13.71 6.16 -4.50
N ILE A 141 12.71 5.99 -5.37
CA ILE A 141 11.40 5.48 -4.96
C ILE A 141 11.55 4.05 -4.45
N GLN A 142 12.27 3.17 -5.16
CA GLN A 142 12.53 1.81 -4.70
C GLN A 142 13.23 1.78 -3.33
N LYS A 143 14.22 2.65 -3.12
CA LYS A 143 14.93 2.79 -1.85
C LYS A 143 13.98 3.22 -0.74
N HIS A 144 13.15 4.24 -0.97
CA HIS A 144 12.13 4.69 -0.02
C HIS A 144 11.16 3.56 0.33
N LEU A 145 10.64 2.83 -0.66
CA LEU A 145 9.70 1.73 -0.42
C LEU A 145 10.34 0.59 0.39
N ARG A 146 11.61 0.27 0.14
CA ARG A 146 12.36 -0.72 0.94
C ARG A 146 12.51 -0.26 2.39
N GLN A 147 12.83 1.01 2.61
CA GLN A 147 12.94 1.59 3.96
C GLN A 147 11.60 1.58 4.70
N GLN A 148 10.51 2.01 4.05
CA GLN A 148 9.16 2.01 4.63
C GLN A 148 8.70 0.59 5.00
N ASN A 149 9.01 -0.39 4.16
CA ASN A 149 8.75 -1.79 4.49
C ASN A 149 9.53 -2.30 5.70
N GLN A 150 10.82 -1.96 5.80
CA GLN A 150 11.63 -2.36 6.93
C GLN A 150 11.11 -1.73 8.22
N LEU A 151 10.74 -0.45 8.16
CA LEU A 151 10.12 0.26 9.28
C LEU A 151 8.79 -0.39 9.68
N ALA A 152 7.89 -0.61 8.73
CA ALA A 152 6.60 -1.26 8.98
C ALA A 152 6.80 -2.66 9.58
N ALA A 153 7.70 -3.46 9.02
CA ALA A 153 8.01 -4.79 9.54
C ALA A 153 8.57 -4.74 10.96
N SER A 154 9.43 -3.77 11.28
CA SER A 154 9.94 -3.55 12.64
C SER A 154 8.80 -3.20 13.60
N GLN A 155 7.95 -2.25 13.22
CA GLN A 155 6.78 -1.84 14.03
C GLN A 155 5.81 -3.00 14.26
N ILE A 156 5.56 -3.84 13.24
CA ILE A 156 4.69 -5.01 13.38
C ILE A 156 5.27 -5.98 14.42
N ARG A 157 6.58 -6.25 14.39
CA ARG A 157 7.21 -7.12 15.39
C ARG A 157 6.99 -6.63 16.83
N THR A 158 6.96 -5.31 17.07
CA THR A 158 6.71 -4.77 18.42
C THR A 158 5.30 -4.99 18.94
N ILE A 159 4.31 -5.25 18.08
CA ILE A 159 2.92 -5.48 18.49
C ILE A 159 2.54 -6.96 18.57
N LEU A 160 3.41 -7.87 18.10
CA LEU A 160 3.18 -9.32 18.11
C LEU A 160 3.68 -9.95 19.41
N LYS A 161 2.96 -10.97 19.88
CA LYS A 161 3.43 -11.86 20.96
C LYS A 161 4.49 -12.84 20.43
N PRO A 162 5.33 -13.45 21.28
CA PRO A 162 6.40 -14.36 20.82
C PRO A 162 5.93 -15.49 19.90
N ASN A 163 4.80 -16.12 20.20
CA ASN A 163 4.22 -17.19 19.36
C ASN A 163 3.68 -16.68 18.02
N GLN A 164 3.23 -15.42 17.96
CA GLN A 164 2.79 -14.76 16.72
C GLN A 164 4.00 -14.28 15.89
N LEU A 165 5.06 -13.84 16.56
CA LEU A 165 6.32 -13.43 15.93
C LEU A 165 6.96 -14.60 15.17
N ASN A 166 6.99 -15.80 15.76
CA ASN A 166 7.51 -16.99 15.07
C ASN A 166 6.71 -17.31 13.79
N LYS A 167 5.37 -17.22 13.84
CA LYS A 167 4.51 -17.39 12.66
C LYS A 167 4.76 -16.33 11.61
N TYR A 168 4.90 -15.08 12.04
CA TYR A 168 5.20 -13.94 11.18
C TYR A 168 6.55 -14.10 10.47
N ASP A 169 7.60 -14.50 11.19
CA ASP A 169 8.94 -14.68 10.62
C ASP A 169 8.97 -15.90 9.68
N ASN A 170 8.29 -17.01 10.02
CA ASN A 170 8.13 -18.17 9.12
C ASN A 170 7.37 -17.81 7.84
N TRP A 171 6.27 -17.06 7.97
CA TRP A 171 5.51 -16.58 6.81
C TRP A 171 6.40 -15.71 5.90
N LYS A 172 7.20 -14.81 6.48
CA LYS A 172 8.13 -13.94 5.75
C LYS A 172 9.22 -14.73 5.03
N GLN A 173 9.68 -15.85 5.59
CA GLN A 173 10.63 -16.73 4.92
C GLN A 173 9.99 -17.45 3.73
N ASN A 174 8.77 -17.98 3.90
CA ASN A 174 8.05 -18.76 2.88
C ASN A 174 7.52 -17.92 1.72
N HIS A 175 7.15 -16.67 1.98
CA HIS A 175 6.57 -15.77 0.99
C HIS A 175 7.62 -14.77 0.47
N GLY A 176 8.90 -14.92 0.85
CA GLY A 176 9.99 -14.06 0.42
C GLY A 176 9.83 -12.59 0.83
N LYS A 177 10.59 -11.70 0.18
CA LYS A 177 10.45 -10.24 0.30
C LYS A 177 9.15 -9.73 -0.36
N ILE A 178 8.02 -10.40 -0.15
CA ILE A 178 6.73 -9.80 -0.49
C ILE A 178 6.60 -8.57 0.42
N PHE A 179 6.64 -7.42 -0.25
CA PHE A 179 6.53 -6.10 0.34
C PHE A 179 5.24 -6.12 1.21
N TRP A 180 5.30 -5.66 2.46
CA TRP A 180 4.14 -5.56 3.37
C TRP A 180 3.04 -4.61 2.85
N LEU A 181 3.41 -3.87 1.82
CA LEU A 181 2.63 -2.93 1.05
C LEU A 181 2.00 -3.60 -0.19
N LEU A 182 2.18 -4.92 -0.36
CA LEU A 182 1.42 -5.78 -1.26
C LEU A 182 0.30 -6.47 -0.47
#